data_AF-A0A2W1JNG5-F1
#
_entry.id   AF-A0A2W1JNG5-F1
#
_cell.length_a   1.000
_cell.length_b   1.000
_cell.length_c   1.000
_cell.angle_alpha   90.00
_cell.angle_beta   90.00
_cell.angle_gamma   90.00
#
_symmetry.space_group_name_H-M   'P 1'
#
loop_
_entity.id
_entity.type
_entity.pdbx_description
1 polymer ?
#
loop_
_entity_poly.entity_id
_entity_poly.type
_entity_poly.pdbx_seq_one_letter_code
_entity_poly.pdbx_strand_id
1 'polypeptide(L)'
;MFTHQEQQPTQRPALINQADHPYIWAALQFIVESIKKRVSSSLQSWQTQVRSHYYQASRTGLDFYLEECSENSTEFCMTSQRPGVKVNDLIIVSHTYNCINYKILEISYYPNFSDMWVARIVEI
;
A
#
# COMPACT_ATOMS: atom_id res chain seq x y z
N MET A 1 -24.44 -62.54 65.72
CA MET A 1 -25.37 -61.41 65.43
C MET A 1 -24.59 -60.12 65.65
N PHE A 2 -23.65 -59.79 64.75
CA PHE A 2 -23.77 -58.88 63.58
C PHE A 2 -24.06 -57.44 64.02
N THR A 3 -23.04 -56.65 64.40
CA THR A 3 -22.08 -55.82 63.62
C THR A 3 -22.60 -54.42 63.26
N HIS A 4 -21.92 -53.42 63.82
CA HIS A 4 -22.02 -51.99 63.55
C HIS A 4 -21.94 -51.65 62.06
N GLN A 5 -22.78 -50.71 61.63
CA GLN A 5 -22.71 -50.08 60.32
C GLN A 5 -22.21 -48.64 60.49
N GLU A 6 -20.97 -48.43 60.05
CA GLU A 6 -20.24 -47.17 60.04
C GLU A 6 -20.74 -46.30 58.86
N GLN A 7 -21.18 -45.07 59.14
CA GLN A 7 -21.61 -44.11 58.11
C GLN A 7 -20.39 -43.45 57.46
N GLN A 8 -20.23 -43.65 56.14
CA GLN A 8 -19.21 -42.99 55.33
C GLN A 8 -19.53 -41.50 55.07
N PRO A 9 -18.51 -40.62 55.03
CA PRO A 9 -18.67 -39.20 54.75
C PRO A 9 -18.92 -38.91 53.26
N THR A 10 -19.92 -38.08 52.99
CA THR A 10 -20.27 -37.56 51.66
C THR A 10 -19.15 -36.67 51.11
N GLN A 11 -18.46 -37.13 50.07
CA GLN A 11 -17.48 -36.32 49.35
C GLN A 11 -18.20 -35.27 48.47
N ARG A 12 -17.80 -34.00 48.60
CA ARG A 12 -18.20 -32.93 47.66
C ARG A 12 -17.47 -33.15 46.32
N PRO A 13 -18.14 -32.93 45.17
CA PRO A 13 -17.45 -32.93 43.89
C PRO A 13 -16.50 -31.73 43.78
N ALA A 14 -15.27 -32.02 43.36
CA ALA A 14 -14.28 -31.00 43.03
C ALA A 14 -14.73 -30.21 41.79
N LEU A 15 -14.75 -28.88 41.91
CA LEU A 15 -14.86 -27.96 40.78
C LEU A 15 -13.63 -28.15 39.90
N ILE A 16 -13.84 -28.69 38.70
CA ILE A 16 -12.82 -28.80 37.66
C ILE A 16 -12.50 -27.37 37.19
N ASN A 17 -11.31 -26.88 37.55
CA ASN A 17 -10.81 -25.60 37.11
C ASN A 17 -10.62 -25.62 35.59
N GLN A 18 -11.38 -24.77 34.91
CA GLN A 18 -11.53 -24.66 33.47
C GLN A 18 -10.35 -23.90 32.82
N ALA A 19 -9.11 -24.33 33.07
CA ALA A 19 -7.93 -23.60 32.64
C ALA A 19 -6.74 -24.48 32.23
N ASP A 20 -6.95 -25.57 31.48
CA ASP A 20 -5.82 -26.38 30.99
C ASP A 20 -6.12 -27.10 29.65
N HIS A 21 -6.60 -26.35 28.64
CA HIS A 21 -6.65 -26.88 27.27
C HIS A 21 -5.69 -26.11 26.35
N PRO A 22 -4.42 -26.55 26.22
CA PRO A 22 -3.41 -25.91 25.37
C PRO A 22 -3.81 -25.88 23.89
N TYR A 23 -4.71 -26.76 23.49
CA TYR A 23 -5.28 -26.82 22.14
C TYR A 23 -6.12 -25.58 21.77
N ILE A 24 -6.74 -24.91 22.74
CA ILE A 24 -7.55 -23.70 22.50
C ILE A 24 -6.64 -22.52 22.18
N TRP A 25 -5.53 -22.36 22.92
CA TRP A 25 -4.54 -21.32 22.66
C TRP A 25 -3.84 -21.51 21.31
N ALA A 26 -3.50 -22.75 20.95
CA ALA A 26 -2.92 -23.06 19.65
C ALA A 26 -3.87 -22.74 18.48
N ALA A 27 -5.17 -23.06 18.63
CA ALA A 27 -6.17 -22.75 17.62
C ALA A 27 -6.36 -21.23 17.43
N LEU A 28 -6.36 -20.46 18.52
CA LEU A 28 -6.45 -18.99 18.46
C LEU A 28 -5.22 -18.39 17.76
N GLN A 29 -4.02 -18.87 18.05
CA GLN A 29 -2.79 -18.43 17.38
C GLN A 29 -2.84 -18.73 15.87
N PHE A 30 -3.30 -19.92 15.48
CA PHE A 30 -3.44 -20.30 14.07
C PHE A 30 -4.45 -19.41 13.31
N ILE A 31 -5.56 -19.05 13.95
CA ILE A 31 -6.56 -18.13 13.39
C ILE A 31 -5.96 -16.74 13.21
N VAL A 32 -5.26 -16.21 14.21
CA VAL A 32 -4.60 -14.90 14.15
C VAL A 32 -3.58 -14.85 13.01
N GLU A 33 -2.74 -15.88 12.87
CA GLU A 33 -1.74 -15.94 11.80
C GLU A 33 -2.38 -16.12 10.40
N SER A 34 -3.49 -16.85 10.32
CA SER A 34 -4.25 -17.00 9.07
C SER A 34 -4.91 -15.69 8.62
N ILE A 35 -5.40 -14.89 9.57
CA ILE A 35 -5.96 -13.56 9.30
C ILE A 35 -4.84 -12.60 8.86
N LYS A 36 -3.71 -12.58 9.58
CA LYS A 36 -2.55 -11.75 9.20
C LYS A 36 -2.07 -12.04 7.78
N LYS A 37 -1.96 -13.32 7.40
CA LYS A 37 -1.57 -13.74 6.04
C LYS A 37 -2.56 -13.30 4.96
N ARG A 38 -3.87 -13.42 5.22
CA ARG A 38 -4.92 -12.96 4.27
C ARG A 38 -4.93 -11.44 4.08
N VAL A 39 -4.73 -10.69 5.18
CA VAL A 39 -4.70 -9.23 5.11
C VAL A 39 -3.44 -8.75 4.37
N SER A 40 -2.28 -9.38 4.59
CA SER A 40 -1.05 -9.03 3.89
C SER A 40 -1.07 -9.37 2.39
N SER A 41 -1.68 -10.50 1.99
CA SER A 41 -1.89 -10.80 0.56
C SER A 41 -2.91 -9.87 -0.11
N SER A 42 -3.91 -9.38 0.63
CA SER A 42 -4.91 -8.44 0.11
C SER A 42 -4.41 -7.00 0.03
N LEU A 43 -3.37 -6.64 0.80
CA LEU A 43 -2.73 -5.32 0.72
C LEU A 43 -1.68 -5.26 -0.41
N GLN A 44 -1.15 -6.40 -0.86
CA GLN A 44 -0.21 -6.46 -1.99
C GLN A 44 -0.88 -6.19 -3.34
N SER A 45 -2.19 -6.42 -3.50
CA SER A 45 -2.91 -6.02 -4.73
C SER A 45 -3.25 -4.53 -4.79
N TRP A 46 -2.98 -3.77 -3.71
CA TRP A 46 -2.94 -2.30 -3.71
C TRP A 46 -1.55 -1.77 -4.10
N GLN A 47 -0.64 -2.64 -4.57
CA GLN A 47 0.54 -2.22 -5.31
C GLN A 47 0.08 -1.29 -6.42
N THR A 48 0.37 -0.01 -6.23
CA THR A 48 0.17 1.10 -7.15
C THR A 48 0.48 0.64 -8.57
N GLN A 49 -0.57 0.41 -9.37
CA GLN A 49 -0.39 0.22 -10.80
C GLN A 49 0.31 1.47 -11.32
N VAL A 50 1.51 1.28 -11.87
CA VAL A 50 2.21 2.33 -12.61
C VAL A 50 1.29 2.79 -13.73
N ARG A 51 0.92 4.07 -13.73
CA ARG A 51 0.07 4.66 -14.77
C ARG A 51 0.93 5.43 -15.76
N SER A 52 0.48 5.48 -17.00
CA SER A 52 1.10 6.29 -18.05
C SER A 52 0.25 7.52 -18.34
N HIS A 53 0.87 8.69 -18.42
CA HIS A 53 0.25 9.98 -18.67
C HIS A 53 0.81 10.58 -19.96
N TYR A 54 -0.07 10.88 -20.93
CA TYR A 54 0.32 11.30 -22.27
C TYR A 54 0.17 12.80 -22.47
N TYR A 55 1.22 13.48 -22.95
CA TYR A 55 1.28 14.91 -23.21
C TYR A 55 1.72 15.18 -24.65
N GLN A 56 1.10 16.16 -25.31
CA GLN A 56 1.43 16.53 -26.68
C GLN A 56 2.15 17.88 -26.69
N ALA A 57 3.39 17.93 -27.18
CA ALA A 57 4.20 19.14 -27.22
C ALA A 57 3.81 20.16 -28.31
N SER A 58 2.60 20.06 -28.90
CA SER A 58 2.17 20.94 -29.98
C SER A 58 1.78 22.34 -29.47
N ARG A 59 2.32 23.37 -30.12
CA ARG A 59 2.44 24.80 -29.73
C ARG A 59 1.20 25.59 -29.27
N THR A 60 0.01 25.02 -29.06
CA THR A 60 -1.17 25.79 -28.62
C THR A 60 -1.68 25.32 -27.27
N GLY A 61 -1.48 26.17 -26.25
CA GLY A 61 -2.02 25.95 -24.89
C GLY A 61 -1.38 24.78 -24.16
N LEU A 62 -0.05 24.74 -24.06
CA LEU A 62 0.66 23.68 -23.34
C LEU A 62 0.14 23.57 -21.91
N ASP A 63 -0.42 22.42 -21.56
CA ASP A 63 -0.85 22.03 -20.22
C ASP A 63 0.34 21.63 -19.33
N PHE A 64 1.56 21.78 -19.85
CA PHE A 64 2.81 21.52 -19.15
C PHE A 64 3.97 22.41 -19.63
N TYR A 65 4.98 22.51 -18.79
CA TYR A 65 6.27 23.11 -19.06
C TYR A 65 7.38 22.14 -18.62
N LEU A 66 8.44 22.01 -19.41
CA LEU A 66 9.56 21.10 -19.16
C LEU A 66 10.88 21.90 -19.25
N GLU A 67 11.73 21.79 -18.23
CA GLU A 67 13.06 22.41 -18.15
C GLU A 67 14.08 21.43 -17.58
N GLU A 68 15.38 21.65 -17.79
CA GLU A 68 16.43 20.82 -17.20
C GLU A 68 16.54 21.12 -15.69
N CYS A 69 16.46 20.09 -14.82
CA CYS A 69 16.55 20.29 -13.36
C CYS A 69 18.01 20.38 -12.87
N SER A 70 18.97 19.86 -13.63
CA SER A 70 20.35 19.67 -13.18
C SER A 70 21.32 19.77 -14.35
N GLU A 71 22.62 19.89 -14.06
CA GLU A 71 23.66 19.83 -15.09
C GLU A 71 23.75 18.45 -15.79
N ASN A 72 23.10 17.41 -15.23
CA ASN A 72 22.99 16.11 -15.88
C ASN A 72 21.84 16.13 -16.89
N SER A 73 22.14 15.79 -18.14
CA SER A 73 21.25 15.94 -19.30
C SER A 73 20.01 15.03 -19.32
N THR A 74 19.80 14.19 -18.31
CA THR A 74 18.70 13.20 -18.29
C THR A 74 17.61 13.53 -17.27
N GLU A 75 17.82 14.51 -16.39
CA GLU A 75 16.84 14.92 -15.37
C GLU A 75 16.17 16.25 -15.72
N PHE A 76 14.84 16.24 -15.70
CA PHE A 76 14.00 17.37 -16.06
C PHE A 76 12.99 17.70 -14.97
N CYS A 77 12.61 18.98 -14.94
CA CYS A 77 11.60 19.56 -14.07
C CYS A 77 10.37 19.80 -14.95
N MET A 78 9.26 19.17 -14.60
CA MET A 78 8.00 19.33 -15.32
C MET A 78 6.96 19.98 -14.42
N THR A 79 6.39 21.09 -14.86
CA THR A 79 5.20 21.68 -14.25
C THR A 79 4.00 21.35 -15.13
N SER A 80 2.89 20.89 -14.58
CA SER A 80 1.68 20.62 -15.37
C SER A 80 0.41 20.83 -14.56
N GLN A 81 -0.68 21.12 -15.29
CA GLN A 81 -2.03 21.24 -14.77
C GLN A 81 -2.85 20.00 -15.16
N ARG A 82 -2.56 18.86 -14.54
CA ARG A 82 -3.31 17.62 -14.78
C ARG A 82 -3.41 16.76 -13.51
N PRO A 83 -4.62 16.40 -13.05
CA PRO A 83 -4.76 15.68 -11.79
C PRO A 83 -4.33 14.21 -11.90
N GLY A 84 -4.00 13.60 -10.76
CA GLY A 84 -3.89 12.15 -10.62
C GLY A 84 -2.54 11.53 -10.95
N VAL A 85 -1.52 12.35 -11.25
CA VAL A 85 -0.13 11.92 -11.44
C VAL A 85 0.50 11.59 -10.09
N LYS A 86 1.32 10.52 -10.01
CA LYS A 86 1.99 10.06 -8.79
C LYS A 86 3.45 9.70 -9.02
N VAL A 87 4.24 9.63 -7.94
CA VAL A 87 5.62 9.10 -7.98
C VAL A 87 5.63 7.69 -8.58
N ASN A 88 6.65 7.38 -9.38
CA ASN A 88 6.81 6.17 -10.19
C ASN A 88 5.85 5.99 -11.38
N ASP A 89 4.92 6.91 -11.63
CA ASP A 89 4.18 6.91 -12.90
C ASP A 89 5.12 7.24 -14.08
N LEU A 90 4.63 6.95 -15.29
CA LEU A 90 5.29 7.27 -16.55
C LEU A 90 4.64 8.49 -17.19
N ILE A 91 5.47 9.38 -17.71
CA ILE A 91 5.08 10.51 -18.54
C ILE A 91 5.56 10.23 -19.96
N ILE A 92 4.66 10.36 -20.92
CA ILE A 92 4.96 10.15 -22.34
C ILE A 92 4.70 11.47 -23.05
N VAL A 93 5.76 12.13 -23.50
CA VAL A 93 5.67 13.39 -24.25
C VAL A 93 5.82 13.08 -25.73
N SER A 94 4.74 13.26 -26.48
CA SER A 94 4.73 13.14 -27.93
C SER A 94 5.04 14.49 -28.59
N HIS A 95 6.09 14.48 -29.40
CA HIS A 95 6.43 15.50 -30.37
C HIS A 95 5.90 15.08 -31.75
N THR A 96 6.07 15.93 -32.76
CA THR A 96 5.58 15.68 -34.12
C THR A 96 6.11 14.37 -34.72
N TYR A 97 7.30 13.92 -34.32
CA TYR A 97 7.99 12.78 -34.96
C TYR A 97 8.50 11.72 -33.97
N ASN A 98 8.37 11.93 -32.67
CA ASN A 98 8.94 11.06 -31.65
C ASN A 98 8.15 11.16 -30.33
N CYS A 99 8.25 10.12 -29.51
CA CYS A 99 7.76 10.10 -28.14
C CYS A 99 8.94 9.88 -27.21
N ILE A 100 9.00 10.67 -26.13
CA ILE A 100 10.00 10.52 -25.08
C ILE A 100 9.28 10.07 -23.81
N ASN A 101 9.83 9.04 -23.17
CA ASN A 101 9.29 8.49 -21.94
C ASN A 101 10.10 9.01 -20.76
N TYR A 102 9.41 9.40 -19.70
CA TYR A 102 10.01 9.83 -18.46
C TYR A 102 9.41 9.09 -17.29
N LYS A 103 10.23 8.78 -16.29
CA LYS A 103 9.77 8.28 -15.00
C LYS A 103 9.73 9.39 -13.97
N ILE A 104 8.67 9.45 -13.18
CA ILE A 104 8.55 10.42 -12.08
C ILE A 104 9.36 9.95 -10.89
N LEU A 105 10.35 10.77 -10.50
CA LEU A 105 11.19 10.55 -9.33
C LEU A 105 10.56 11.17 -8.08
N GLU A 106 10.14 12.43 -8.20
CA GLU A 106 9.57 13.23 -7.12
C GLU A 106 8.45 14.11 -7.66
N ILE A 107 7.45 14.42 -6.82
CA ILE A 107 6.34 15.31 -7.17
C ILE A 107 5.96 16.17 -5.97
N SER A 108 5.66 17.44 -6.23
CA SER A 108 5.13 18.40 -5.28
C SER A 108 3.87 19.04 -5.85
N TYR A 109 2.83 19.15 -5.02
CA TYR A 109 1.55 19.75 -5.42
C TYR A 109 1.44 21.17 -4.88
N TYR A 110 0.80 22.04 -5.65
CA TYR A 110 0.50 23.38 -5.18
C TYR A 110 -0.66 23.35 -4.17
N PRO A 111 -0.56 24.04 -3.01
CA PRO A 111 -1.59 23.96 -1.97
C PRO A 111 -2.99 24.41 -2.42
N ASN A 112 -3.05 25.34 -3.38
CA ASN A 112 -4.29 25.99 -3.80
C ASN A 112 -4.84 25.46 -5.13
N PHE A 113 -4.12 24.55 -5.79
CA PHE A 113 -4.47 24.04 -7.12
C PHE A 113 -4.28 22.52 -7.14
N SER A 114 -5.36 21.78 -6.90
CA SER A 114 -5.33 20.31 -6.80
C SER A 114 -4.95 19.60 -8.10
N ASP A 115 -5.02 20.32 -9.22
CA ASP A 115 -4.66 19.88 -10.56
C ASP A 115 -3.24 20.31 -10.97
N MET A 116 -2.59 21.21 -10.24
CA MET A 116 -1.24 21.67 -10.56
C MET A 116 -0.17 20.98 -9.71
N TRP A 117 0.92 20.62 -10.36
CA TRP A 117 2.08 20.02 -9.70
C TRP A 117 3.37 20.35 -10.44
N VAL A 118 4.48 20.20 -9.72
CA VAL A 118 5.83 20.18 -10.27
C VAL A 118 6.47 18.83 -9.93
N ALA A 119 7.15 18.22 -10.88
CA ALA A 119 7.79 16.93 -10.71
C ALA A 119 9.22 16.93 -11.25
N ARG A 120 10.10 16.20 -10.56
CA ARG A 120 11.41 15.82 -11.06
C ARG A 120 11.27 14.48 -11.78
N ILE A 121 11.68 14.46 -13.04
CA ILE A 121 11.49 13.32 -13.94
C ILE A 121 12.82 12.96 -14.62
N VAL A 122 12.98 11.70 -15.01
CA VAL A 122 14.17 11.22 -15.72
C VAL A 122 13.78 10.51 -16.99
N GLU A 123 14.49 10.77 -18.09
CA GLU A 123 14.31 10.06 -19.36
C GLU A 123 14.70 8.58 -19.22
N ILE A 124 13.92 7.67 -19.83
CA ILE A 124 14.10 6.21 -19.76
C ILE A 124 14.10 5.51 -21.12
#